data_AF-A0AAP4F812-F1
#
_entry.id   AF-A0AAP4F812-F1
#
_cell.length_a   1.000
_cell.length_b   1.000
_cell.length_c   1.000
_cell.angle_alpha   90.00
_cell.angle_beta   90.00
_cell.angle_gamma   90.00
#
_symmetry.space_group_name_H-M   'P 1'
#
loop_
_entity.id
_entity.type
_entity.pdbx_description
1 polymer ?
#
loop_
_entity_poly.entity_id
_entity_poly.type
_entity_poly.pdbx_seq_one_letter_code
_entity_poly.pdbx_strand_id
1 'polypeptide(L)'
;MAKVEPDSPGVDDPGEGRRLALDVGTVRIGVAASNREATLATPVETVPRKTGFKDRDQEDIDRILELIGAYSAVEVIVGLPRDLHGNGSKSVKHAKEIAFRIRRRLNQDENIDKVPPPVRLADERLTTVAATTALRASGVSEKKGRKIIDQAAAVEILQSWLDGRANALRSDDAVAQPSNSGD
;
A
#
# COMPACT_ATOMS: atom_id res chain seq x y z
N MET A 1 22.04 3.81 10.17
CA MET A 1 20.70 4.32 9.79
C MET A 1 19.68 3.56 10.61
N ALA A 2 18.74 4.24 11.27
CA ALA A 2 17.72 3.58 12.08
C ALA A 2 16.88 2.62 11.21
N LYS A 3 16.59 1.44 11.75
CA LYS A 3 15.71 0.44 11.15
C LYS A 3 14.31 1.04 11.06
N VAL A 4 13.71 1.01 9.87
CA VAL A 4 12.30 1.42 9.71
C VAL A 4 11.46 0.20 10.02
N GLU A 5 10.61 0.33 11.04
CA GLU A 5 9.62 -0.68 11.34
C GLU A 5 8.37 -0.39 10.50
N PRO A 6 7.75 -1.42 9.90
CA PRO A 6 6.48 -1.26 9.22
C PRO A 6 5.38 -0.89 10.22
N ASP A 7 4.40 -0.13 9.73
CA ASP A 7 3.15 0.10 10.42
C ASP A 7 2.32 -1.19 10.46
N SER A 8 1.42 -1.28 11.43
CA SER A 8 0.45 -2.38 11.54
C SER A 8 -0.97 -1.81 11.44
N PRO A 9 -1.90 -2.51 10.76
CA PRO A 9 -3.30 -2.12 10.78
C PRO A 9 -3.88 -2.28 12.18
N GLY A 10 -4.83 -1.43 12.54
CA GLY A 10 -5.31 -1.31 13.92
C GLY A 10 -6.67 -0.64 14.05
N VAL A 11 -7.13 -0.55 15.30
CA VAL A 11 -8.39 0.12 15.67
C VAL A 11 -8.36 1.63 15.44
N ASP A 12 -7.16 2.21 15.32
CA ASP A 12 -6.93 3.61 14.99
C ASP A 12 -6.95 3.90 13.48
N ASP A 13 -7.05 2.87 12.63
CA ASP A 13 -7.21 3.07 11.20
C ASP A 13 -8.52 3.81 10.88
N PRO A 14 -8.56 4.60 9.79
CA PRO A 14 -9.78 5.29 9.40
C PRO A 14 -10.99 4.35 9.29
N GLY A 15 -12.20 4.90 9.43
CA GLY A 15 -13.45 4.13 9.34
C GLY A 15 -13.76 3.65 7.92
N GLU A 16 -15.04 3.73 7.53
CA GLU A 16 -15.46 3.48 6.16
C GLU A 16 -14.73 4.39 5.17
N GLY A 17 -14.38 3.85 4.01
CA GLY A 17 -13.69 4.57 2.96
C GLY A 17 -12.76 3.69 2.15
N ARG A 18 -12.47 4.13 0.92
CA ARG A 18 -11.51 3.41 0.07
C ARG A 18 -10.10 3.65 0.56
N ARG A 19 -9.27 2.62 0.52
CA ARG A 19 -7.81 2.73 0.66
C ARG A 19 -7.15 2.53 -0.67
N LEU A 20 -5.98 3.13 -0.84
CA LEU A 20 -5.08 2.82 -1.94
C LEU A 20 -3.85 2.10 -1.43
N ALA A 21 -3.34 1.15 -2.20
CA ALA A 21 -2.01 0.57 -1.97
C ALA A 21 -1.07 0.80 -3.14
N LEU A 22 0.21 0.96 -2.81
CA LEU A 22 1.31 1.19 -3.74
C LEU A 22 2.39 0.11 -3.56
N ASP A 23 2.64 -0.66 -4.61
CA ASP A 23 3.86 -1.47 -4.73
C ASP A 23 4.94 -0.66 -5.47
N VAL A 24 6.02 -0.32 -4.80
CA VAL A 24 7.00 0.65 -5.29
C VAL A 24 8.24 -0.04 -5.87
N GLY A 25 8.23 -0.20 -7.19
CA GLY A 25 9.40 -0.61 -7.97
C GLY A 25 10.30 0.55 -8.41
N THR A 26 11.42 0.21 -9.06
CA THR A 26 12.37 1.19 -9.64
C THR A 26 11.91 1.76 -10.99
N VAL A 27 11.04 1.05 -11.71
CA VAL A 27 10.56 1.41 -13.05
C VAL A 27 9.07 1.69 -13.07
N ARG A 28 8.31 1.12 -12.13
CA ARG A 28 6.85 1.16 -12.09
C ARG A 28 6.36 1.18 -10.65
N ILE A 29 5.13 1.65 -10.45
CA ILE A 29 4.37 1.58 -9.20
C ILE A 29 3.07 0.85 -9.50
N GLY A 30 2.88 -0.32 -8.90
CA GLY A 30 1.58 -1.00 -8.92
C GLY A 30 0.60 -0.25 -8.01
N VAL A 31 -0.63 -0.02 -8.46
CA VAL A 31 -1.67 0.64 -7.65
C VAL A 31 -2.89 -0.26 -7.53
N ALA A 32 -3.39 -0.41 -6.31
CA ALA A 32 -4.63 -1.10 -6.00
C ALA A 32 -5.55 -0.20 -5.15
N ALA A 33 -6.85 -0.46 -5.19
CA ALA A 33 -7.86 0.22 -4.40
C ALA A 33 -8.79 -0.78 -3.72
N SER A 34 -9.27 -0.42 -2.53
CA SER A 34 -10.32 -1.18 -1.86
C SER A 34 -11.72 -0.72 -2.29
N ASN A 35 -12.72 -1.55 -2.05
CA ASN A 35 -14.10 -1.09 -1.90
C ASN A 35 -14.24 -0.17 -0.66
N ARG A 36 -15.40 0.48 -0.53
CA ARG A 36 -15.65 1.48 0.53
C ARG A 36 -15.74 0.83 1.92
N GLU A 37 -16.18 -0.43 1.96
CA GLU A 37 -16.30 -1.24 3.17
C GLU A 37 -14.94 -1.76 3.67
N ALA A 38 -13.86 -1.56 2.89
CA ALA A 38 -12.50 -1.97 3.23
C ALA A 38 -12.37 -3.49 3.43
N THR A 39 -13.00 -4.28 2.54
CA THR A 39 -13.01 -5.74 2.61
C THR A 39 -12.33 -6.41 1.41
N LEU A 40 -12.30 -5.75 0.24
CA LEU A 40 -11.78 -6.32 -0.99
C LEU A 40 -10.87 -5.33 -1.71
N ALA A 41 -9.65 -5.77 -2.02
CA ALA A 41 -8.70 -5.05 -2.86
C ALA A 41 -8.85 -5.43 -4.35
N THR A 42 -8.71 -4.45 -5.23
CA THR A 42 -8.77 -4.62 -6.69
C THR A 42 -7.66 -3.83 -7.39
N PRO A 43 -7.14 -4.31 -8.52
CA PRO A 43 -6.09 -3.59 -9.25
C PRO A 43 -6.66 -2.32 -9.88
N VAL A 44 -5.90 -1.23 -9.84
CA VAL A 44 -6.26 0.05 -10.47
C VAL A 44 -5.44 0.22 -11.74
N GLU A 45 -4.14 0.47 -11.60
CA GLU A 45 -3.25 0.69 -12.73
C GLU A 45 -1.79 0.43 -12.37
N THR A 46 -0.88 0.67 -13.32
CA THR A 46 0.56 0.66 -13.07
C THR A 46 1.15 1.98 -13.54
N VAL A 47 1.55 2.82 -12.60
CA VAL A 47 2.12 4.14 -12.87
C VAL A 47 3.61 4.00 -13.25
N PRO A 48 4.08 4.55 -14.38
CA PRO A 48 5.51 4.56 -14.70
C PRO A 48 6.30 5.38 -13.68
N ARG A 49 7.45 4.88 -13.19
CA ARG A 49 8.36 5.68 -12.36
C ARG A 49 9.08 6.71 -13.19
N LYS A 50 9.14 7.94 -12.66
CA LYS A 50 9.85 9.08 -13.25
C LYS A 50 10.76 9.77 -12.24
N THR A 51 10.31 9.83 -10.99
CA THR A 51 11.01 10.54 -9.92
C THR A 51 12.12 9.67 -9.32
N GLY A 52 13.38 10.11 -9.49
CA GLY A 52 14.55 9.59 -8.79
C GLY A 52 14.80 10.27 -7.44
N PHE A 53 15.71 9.72 -6.63
CA PHE A 53 15.98 10.17 -5.25
C PHE A 53 16.37 11.65 -5.11
N LYS A 54 17.01 12.24 -6.12
CA LYS A 54 17.49 13.63 -6.10
C LYS A 54 16.62 14.57 -6.92
N ASP A 55 15.60 14.03 -7.59
CA ASP A 55 14.77 14.80 -8.49
C ASP A 55 13.67 15.52 -7.71
N ARG A 56 13.13 16.59 -8.31
CA ARG A 56 11.84 17.13 -7.88
C ARG A 56 10.74 16.11 -8.19
N ASP A 57 9.59 16.28 -7.55
CA ASP A 57 8.41 15.48 -7.86
C ASP A 57 8.03 15.66 -9.33
N GLN A 58 7.71 14.56 -10.00
CA GLN A 58 7.31 14.51 -11.40
C GLN A 58 5.94 13.83 -11.55
N GLU A 59 5.57 13.53 -12.80
CA GLU A 59 4.28 12.96 -13.22
C GLU A 59 3.84 11.72 -12.42
N ASP A 60 4.79 10.92 -11.91
CA ASP A 60 4.46 9.73 -11.11
C ASP A 60 3.86 10.09 -9.74
N ILE A 61 4.39 11.13 -9.09
CA ILE A 61 3.84 11.65 -7.83
C ILE A 61 2.49 12.33 -8.08
N ASP A 62 2.41 13.17 -9.11
CA ASP A 62 1.17 13.88 -9.46
C ASP A 62 0.04 12.88 -9.77
N ARG A 63 0.34 11.83 -10.54
CA ARG A 63 -0.64 10.78 -10.85
C ARG A 63 -1.11 10.03 -9.60
N ILE A 64 -0.23 9.77 -8.64
CA ILE A 64 -0.65 9.14 -7.38
C ILE A 64 -1.61 10.05 -6.60
N LEU A 65 -1.34 11.36 -6.54
CA LEU A 65 -2.21 12.31 -5.86
C LEU A 65 -3.58 12.41 -6.55
N GLU A 66 -3.61 12.41 -7.89
CA GLU A 66 -4.86 12.34 -8.65
C GLU A 66 -5.68 11.09 -8.30
N LEU A 67 -5.03 9.92 -8.19
CA LEU A 67 -5.69 8.68 -7.81
C LEU A 67 -6.23 8.75 -6.37
N ILE A 68 -5.46 9.30 -5.43
CA ILE A 68 -5.90 9.51 -4.05
C ILE A 68 -7.19 10.35 -4.02
N GLY A 69 -7.23 11.46 -4.76
CA GLY A 69 -8.41 12.30 -4.88
C GLY A 69 -9.59 11.61 -5.58
N ALA A 70 -9.34 10.98 -6.73
CA ALA A 70 -10.37 10.32 -7.54
C ALA A 70 -11.07 9.16 -6.81
N TYR A 71 -10.33 8.44 -5.96
CA TYR A 71 -10.88 7.38 -5.11
C TYR A 71 -11.39 7.89 -3.77
N SER A 72 -11.22 9.18 -3.47
CA SER A 72 -11.48 9.78 -2.15
C SER A 72 -10.86 8.92 -1.04
N ALA A 73 -9.60 8.56 -1.24
CA ALA A 73 -8.94 7.58 -0.39
C ALA A 73 -8.80 8.14 1.03
N VAL A 74 -9.22 7.34 2.01
CA VAL A 74 -9.13 7.69 3.43
C VAL A 74 -7.79 7.29 4.04
N GLU A 75 -7.01 6.47 3.33
CA GLU A 75 -5.71 5.96 3.77
C GLU A 75 -4.92 5.45 2.57
N VAL A 76 -3.59 5.60 2.62
CA VAL A 76 -2.65 5.13 1.59
C VAL A 76 -1.64 4.18 2.22
N ILE A 77 -1.51 2.99 1.65
CA ILE A 77 -0.63 1.92 2.12
C ILE A 77 0.51 1.76 1.12
N VAL A 78 1.76 1.84 1.56
CA VAL A 78 2.92 1.66 0.70
C VAL A 78 3.65 0.40 1.14
N GLY A 79 3.84 -0.55 0.22
CA GLY A 79 4.60 -1.77 0.48
C GLY A 79 6.03 -1.45 0.90
N LEU A 80 6.47 -2.05 2.00
CA LEU A 80 7.81 -1.95 2.52
C LEU A 80 8.48 -3.34 2.41
N PRO A 81 9.29 -3.59 1.37
CA PRO A 81 9.92 -4.88 1.19
C PRO A 81 10.89 -5.17 2.34
N ARG A 82 10.72 -6.29 3.04
CA ARG A 82 11.79 -6.81 3.89
C ARG A 82 12.78 -7.55 3.02
N ASP A 83 14.05 -7.14 3.05
CA ASP A 83 15.09 -8.06 2.64
C ASP A 83 15.25 -9.13 3.73
N LEU A 84 15.62 -10.36 3.34
CA LEU A 84 15.84 -11.52 4.24
C LEU A 84 16.90 -11.27 5.34
N HIS A 85 17.65 -10.17 5.27
CA HIS A 85 18.70 -9.72 6.19
C HIS A 85 18.38 -8.38 6.88
N GLY A 86 17.17 -7.84 6.73
CA GLY A 86 16.63 -6.70 7.47
C GLY A 86 17.33 -5.35 7.30
N ASN A 87 18.09 -5.11 6.21
CA ASN A 87 18.90 -3.89 6.06
C ASN A 87 18.82 -3.20 4.69
N GLY A 88 18.15 -2.04 4.65
CA GLY A 88 18.58 -0.91 3.81
C GLY A 88 18.64 -1.11 2.30
N SER A 89 17.91 -2.10 1.77
CA SER A 89 17.84 -2.37 0.33
C SER A 89 17.38 -1.13 -0.45
N LYS A 90 17.77 -1.02 -1.73
CA LYS A 90 17.34 0.10 -2.59
C LYS A 90 15.81 0.21 -2.61
N SER A 91 15.09 -0.91 -2.62
CA SER A 91 13.62 -0.95 -2.62
C SER A 91 13.01 -0.32 -1.37
N VAL A 92 13.56 -0.60 -0.18
CA VAL A 92 13.15 0.07 1.08
C VAL A 92 13.31 1.59 0.97
N LYS A 93 14.44 2.05 0.40
CA LYS A 93 14.66 3.48 0.20
C LYS A 93 13.62 4.08 -0.76
N HIS A 94 13.31 3.39 -1.86
CA HIS A 94 12.30 3.84 -2.83
C HIS A 94 10.89 3.93 -2.22
N ALA A 95 10.47 2.92 -1.47
CA ALA A 95 9.18 2.91 -0.77
C ALA A 95 9.05 4.10 0.20
N LYS A 96 10.06 4.28 1.05
CA LYS A 96 10.12 5.40 2.00
C LYS A 96 10.07 6.76 1.32
N GLU A 97 10.83 6.91 0.23
CA GLU A 97 10.91 8.17 -0.50
C GLU A 97 9.55 8.54 -1.11
N ILE A 98 8.85 7.57 -1.70
CA ILE A 98 7.50 7.79 -2.24
C ILE A 98 6.52 8.15 -1.12
N ALA A 99 6.50 7.39 -0.03
CA ALA A 99 5.62 7.68 1.10
C ALA A 99 5.86 9.09 1.66
N PHE A 100 7.14 9.50 1.77
CA PHE A 100 7.50 10.84 2.21
C PHE A 100 6.99 11.93 1.24
N ARG A 101 7.20 11.75 -0.07
CA ARG A 101 6.75 12.72 -1.09
C ARG A 101 5.24 12.88 -1.12
N ILE A 102 4.51 11.77 -1.09
CA ILE A 102 3.04 11.79 -1.04
C ILE A 102 2.57 12.53 0.21
N ARG A 103 3.07 12.16 1.39
CA ARG A 103 2.70 12.82 2.65
C ARG A 103 3.00 14.32 2.63
N ARG A 104 4.17 14.71 2.11
CA ARG A 104 4.56 16.12 1.97
C ARG A 104 3.58 16.88 1.07
N ARG A 105 3.19 16.31 -0.07
CA ARG A 105 2.28 16.95 -1.03
C ARG A 105 0.86 17.06 -0.48
N LEU A 106 0.36 16.00 0.16
CA LEU A 106 -0.96 16.01 0.81
C LEU A 106 -1.06 17.06 1.92
N ASN A 107 -0.01 17.24 2.71
CA ASN A 107 0.03 18.25 3.77
C ASN A 107 0.18 19.69 3.28
N GLN A 108 0.56 19.89 2.01
CA GLN A 108 0.76 21.21 1.40
C GLN A 108 -0.47 21.67 0.60
N ASP A 109 -1.47 20.81 0.44
CA ASP A 109 -2.67 21.16 -0.33
C ASP A 109 -3.64 21.96 0.55
N GLU A 110 -3.56 23.29 0.43
CA GLU A 110 -4.38 24.25 1.16
C GLU A 110 -5.88 24.17 0.78
N ASN A 111 -6.24 23.43 -0.27
CA ASN A 111 -7.64 23.26 -0.69
C ASN A 111 -8.34 22.07 -0.01
N ILE A 112 -7.64 21.32 0.84
CA ILE A 112 -8.22 20.20 1.58
C ILE A 112 -8.72 20.72 2.93
N ASP A 113 -10.02 20.99 3.05
CA ASP A 113 -10.71 21.33 4.31
C ASP A 113 -10.70 20.16 5.35
N LYS A 114 -10.04 19.05 5.03
CA LYS A 114 -10.03 17.79 5.77
C LYS A 114 -8.61 17.40 6.15
N VAL A 115 -8.49 16.64 7.23
CA VAL A 115 -7.22 15.98 7.58
C VAL A 115 -6.78 15.10 6.40
N PRO A 116 -5.55 15.26 5.87
CA PRO A 116 -5.07 14.46 4.76
C PRO A 116 -5.01 12.97 5.15
N PRO A 117 -5.23 12.04 4.20
CA PRO A 117 -5.22 10.62 4.52
C PRO A 117 -3.84 10.19 5.02
N PRO A 118 -3.75 9.38 6.09
CA PRO A 118 -2.48 8.83 6.54
C PRO A 118 -1.82 8.01 5.44
N VAL A 119 -0.49 8.10 5.38
CA VAL A 119 0.36 7.29 4.52
C VAL A 119 1.15 6.35 5.39
N ARG A 120 0.87 5.05 5.31
CA ARG A 120 1.44 3.98 6.14
C ARG A 120 2.34 3.06 5.32
N LEU A 121 3.36 2.49 5.96
CA LEU A 121 4.30 1.53 5.38
C LEU A 121 3.91 0.12 5.82
N ALA A 122 3.33 -0.68 4.93
CA ALA A 122 2.94 -2.05 5.24
C ALA A 122 4.11 -3.03 5.06
N ASP A 123 4.23 -3.98 5.98
CA ASP A 123 5.19 -5.07 5.82
C ASP A 123 4.85 -5.93 4.59
N GLU A 124 5.78 -6.05 3.66
CA GLU A 124 5.62 -6.89 2.47
C GLU A 124 6.54 -8.11 2.58
N ARG A 125 5.94 -9.30 2.59
CA ARG A 125 6.68 -10.56 2.46
C ARG A 125 6.70 -10.94 0.98
N LEU A 126 7.87 -10.89 0.36
CA LEU A 126 8.05 -11.15 -1.07
C LEU A 126 7.45 -12.51 -1.49
N THR A 127 6.31 -12.48 -2.17
CA THR A 127 5.66 -13.63 -2.84
C THR A 127 5.93 -13.67 -4.35
N THR A 128 6.65 -12.67 -4.87
CA THR A 128 6.92 -12.44 -6.30
C THR A 128 7.61 -13.59 -7.01
N VAL A 129 8.36 -14.45 -6.30
CA VAL A 129 9.02 -15.63 -6.89
C VAL A 129 8.00 -16.67 -7.38
N ALA A 130 6.97 -16.95 -6.58
CA ALA A 130 5.94 -17.91 -6.94
C ALA A 130 5.06 -17.38 -8.09
N ALA A 131 4.64 -16.12 -8.01
CA ALA A 131 3.82 -15.46 -9.04
C ALA A 131 4.54 -15.37 -10.40
N THR A 132 5.83 -15.02 -10.40
CA THR A 132 6.64 -14.95 -11.63
C THR A 132 6.79 -16.33 -12.28
N THR A 133 6.96 -17.38 -11.48
CA THR A 133 7.09 -18.76 -11.96
C THR A 133 5.80 -19.25 -12.61
N ALA A 134 4.65 -19.01 -11.98
CA ALA A 134 3.34 -19.38 -12.52
C ALA A 134 3.02 -18.67 -13.85
N LEU A 135 3.31 -17.37 -13.96
CA LEU A 135 3.05 -16.62 -15.20
C LEU A 135 3.92 -17.07 -16.37
N ARG A 136 5.19 -17.38 -16.12
CA ARG A 136 6.07 -17.97 -17.16
C ARG A 136 5.55 -19.32 -17.64
N ALA A 137 5.06 -20.17 -16.73
CA ALA A 137 4.47 -21.46 -17.07
C ALA A 137 3.18 -21.33 -17.91
N SER A 138 2.45 -20.20 -17.79
CA SER A 138 1.20 -19.95 -18.52
C SER A 138 1.36 -19.43 -19.96
N GLY A 139 2.59 -19.25 -20.46
CA GLY A 139 2.85 -18.77 -21.83
C GLY A 139 2.58 -17.27 -22.04
N VAL A 140 2.33 -16.52 -20.97
CA VAL A 140 2.15 -15.05 -21.03
C VAL A 140 3.50 -14.38 -21.32
N SER A 141 3.52 -13.44 -22.28
CA SER A 141 4.74 -12.71 -22.62
C SER A 141 5.29 -11.94 -21.41
N GLU A 142 6.61 -11.88 -21.27
CA GLU A 142 7.26 -11.30 -20.09
C GLU A 142 6.80 -9.87 -19.79
N LYS A 143 6.61 -9.06 -20.84
CA LYS A 143 6.10 -7.67 -20.72
C LYS A 143 4.67 -7.63 -20.18
N LYS A 144 3.78 -8.53 -20.64
CA LYS A 144 2.39 -8.61 -20.18
C LYS A 144 2.32 -9.19 -18.76
N GLY A 145 3.10 -10.24 -18.48
CA GLY A 145 3.21 -10.87 -17.17
C GLY A 145 3.69 -9.89 -16.12
N ARG A 146 4.68 -9.06 -16.42
CA ARG A 146 5.17 -8.02 -15.50
C ARG A 146 4.12 -6.96 -15.14
N LYS A 147 3.20 -6.58 -16.04
CA LYS A 147 2.10 -5.67 -15.67
C LYS A 147 1.13 -6.34 -14.70
N ILE A 148 0.82 -7.62 -14.93
CA ILE A 148 -0.05 -8.41 -14.07
C ILE A 148 0.58 -8.59 -12.68
N ILE A 149 1.89 -8.89 -12.61
CA ILE A 149 2.61 -9.07 -11.34
C ILE A 149 2.60 -7.79 -10.50
N ASP A 150 2.95 -6.65 -11.09
CA ASP A 150 2.99 -5.37 -10.34
C ASP A 150 1.60 -5.00 -9.77
N GLN A 151 0.54 -5.21 -10.54
CA GLN A 151 -0.82 -4.95 -10.04
C GLN A 151 -1.24 -5.98 -8.98
N ALA A 152 -0.84 -7.24 -9.13
CA ALA A 152 -1.10 -8.28 -8.15
C ALA A 152 -0.39 -8.01 -6.82
N ALA A 153 0.85 -7.51 -6.84
CA ALA A 153 1.60 -7.15 -5.64
C ALA A 153 0.91 -6.03 -4.85
N ALA A 154 0.48 -4.96 -5.54
CA ALA A 154 -0.27 -3.89 -4.88
C ALA A 154 -1.60 -4.38 -4.27
N VAL A 155 -2.30 -5.29 -4.96
CA VAL A 155 -3.52 -5.92 -4.43
C VAL A 155 -3.23 -6.77 -3.20
N GLU A 156 -2.15 -7.54 -3.21
CA GLU A 156 -1.74 -8.40 -2.09
C GLU A 156 -1.38 -7.57 -0.86
N ILE A 157 -0.58 -6.51 -1.03
CA ILE A 157 -0.27 -5.54 0.03
C ILE A 157 -1.55 -5.00 0.65
N LEU A 158 -2.49 -4.56 -0.19
CA LEU A 158 -3.74 -3.98 0.30
C LEU A 158 -4.60 -5.03 1.01
N GLN A 159 -4.81 -6.20 0.41
CA GLN A 159 -5.66 -7.23 0.99
C GLN A 159 -5.12 -7.68 2.35
N SER A 160 -3.81 -7.87 2.47
CA SER A 160 -3.16 -8.19 3.74
C SER A 160 -3.42 -7.11 4.81
N TRP A 161 -3.35 -5.83 4.43
CA TRP A 161 -3.69 -4.73 5.33
C TRP A 161 -5.16 -4.76 5.78
N LEU A 162 -6.08 -4.95 4.84
CA LEU A 162 -7.52 -5.01 5.12
C LEU A 162 -7.88 -6.19 6.04
N ASP A 163 -7.31 -7.36 5.79
CA ASP A 163 -7.53 -8.56 6.60
C ASP A 163 -6.96 -8.38 8.01
N GLY A 164 -5.78 -7.77 8.13
CA GLY A 164 -5.18 -7.40 9.41
C GLY A 164 -6.06 -6.44 10.21
N ARG A 165 -6.58 -5.39 9.55
CA ARG A 165 -7.52 -4.43 10.16
C ARG A 165 -8.79 -5.12 10.64
N ALA A 166 -9.38 -5.97 9.81
CA ALA A 166 -10.59 -6.72 10.17
C ALA A 166 -10.37 -7.61 11.40
N ASN A 167 -9.19 -8.24 11.51
CA ASN A 167 -8.83 -9.04 12.68
C ASN A 167 -8.64 -8.18 13.94
N ALA A 168 -8.02 -7.01 13.81
CA ALA A 168 -7.85 -6.06 14.92
C ALA A 168 -9.21 -5.60 15.46
N LEU A 169 -10.13 -5.21 14.58
CA LEU A 169 -11.48 -4.78 14.96
C LEU A 169 -12.29 -5.90 15.64
N ARG A 170 -12.26 -7.13 15.09
CA ARG A 170 -12.92 -8.28 15.73
C ARG A 170 -12.36 -8.61 17.12
N SER A 171 -11.06 -8.45 17.30
CA SER A 171 -10.40 -8.70 18.58
C SER A 171 -10.79 -7.66 19.62
N ASP A 172 -10.92 -6.39 19.20
CA ASP A 172 -11.37 -5.30 20.06
C ASP A 172 -12.83 -5.48 20.50
N ASP A 173 -13.73 -5.83 19.56
CA ASP A 173 -15.13 -6.14 19.86
C ASP A 173 -15.27 -7.29 20.87
N ALA A 174 -14.44 -8.33 20.73
CA ALA A 174 -14.44 -9.48 21.64
C ALA A 174 -13.93 -9.13 23.05
N VAL A 175 -13.00 -8.16 23.18
CA VAL A 175 -12.53 -7.65 24.47
C VAL A 175 -13.58 -6.73 25.11
N ALA A 176 -14.27 -5.92 24.30
CA ALA A 176 -15.31 -5.00 24.76
C ALA A 176 -16.59 -5.70 25.25
N GLN A 177 -16.83 -6.95 24.82
CA GLN A 177 -17.89 -7.81 25.33
C GLN A 177 -17.33 -8.99 26.13
N PRO A 178 -16.87 -8.78 27.38
CA PRO A 178 -16.46 -9.90 28.22
C PRO A 178 -17.65 -10.85 28.37
N SER A 179 -17.40 -12.13 28.06
CA SER A 179 -18.38 -13.20 28.16
C SER A 179 -19.12 -13.11 29.49
N ASN A 180 -20.41 -12.80 29.42
CA ASN A 180 -21.31 -12.92 30.56
C ASN A 180 -21.62 -14.41 30.76
N SER A 181 -20.59 -15.20 31.11
CA SER A 181 -20.73 -16.57 31.58
C SER A 181 -20.88 -16.52 33.08
N GLY A 182 -22.09 -16.16 33.52
CA GLY A 182 -22.57 -16.55 34.83
C GLY A 182 -23.02 -18.01 34.76
N ASP A 183 -22.36 -18.86 35.54
CA ASP A 183 -22.96 -19.99 36.23
C ASP A 183 -22.28 -20.10 37.61
#